data_AF-A0A2T6ZA13-F1
#
_entry.id   AF-A0A2T6ZA13-F1
#
_cell.length_a   1.000
_cell.length_b   1.000
_cell.length_c   1.000
_cell.angle_alpha   90.00
_cell.angle_beta   90.00
_cell.angle_gamma   90.00
#
_symmetry.space_group_name_H-M   'P 1'
#
loop_
_entity.id
_entity.type
_entity.pdbx_description
1 polymer ?
#
loop_
_entity_poly.entity_id
_entity_poly.type
_entity_poly.pdbx_seq_one_letter_code
_entity_poly.pdbx_strand_id
1 'polypeptide(L)'
;MFSLLFAILIVPSLLPSTLCVPHGVWETILPPGTSPPGCIDSYPGPFSFQPVDHPTPGIETHCMKPRTLRAVLQHGVLTDHLGRIGSIGANRQFQYDGPPAQAGAIYTGGWSLCPDNLIALGPQKQFYGCACGDKEYHYDMKIADYCRPIFLKIVLLVEC
;
A
#
# COMPACT_ATOMS: atom_id res chain seq x y z
N MET A 1 -13.93 -71.78 32.31
CA MET A 1 -14.60 -70.94 31.30
C MET A 1 -14.63 -69.51 31.84
N PHE A 2 -13.59 -68.72 31.57
CA PHE A 2 -13.54 -67.31 31.99
C PHE A 2 -13.35 -66.42 30.75
N SER A 3 -14.27 -65.47 30.68
CA SER A 3 -14.39 -64.27 29.85
C SER A 3 -13.08 -63.64 29.36
N LEU A 4 -13.13 -63.02 28.18
CA LEU A 4 -12.57 -61.68 27.92
C LEU A 4 -13.12 -61.16 26.58
N LEU A 5 -14.21 -60.39 26.65
CA LEU A 5 -14.64 -59.48 25.58
C LEU A 5 -13.71 -58.27 25.55
N PHE A 6 -12.88 -58.16 24.51
CA PHE A 6 -12.11 -56.95 24.24
C PHE A 6 -13.01 -55.89 23.59
N ALA A 7 -13.38 -54.86 24.36
CA ALA A 7 -14.01 -53.67 23.84
C ALA A 7 -12.94 -52.78 23.18
N ILE A 8 -12.98 -52.66 21.85
CA ILE A 8 -12.11 -51.77 21.08
C ILE A 8 -12.66 -50.34 21.21
N LEU A 9 -12.00 -49.52 22.03
CA LEU A 9 -12.24 -48.08 22.12
C LEU A 9 -11.61 -47.39 20.91
N ILE A 10 -12.44 -46.98 19.95
CA ILE A 10 -12.04 -46.13 18.82
C ILE A 10 -11.90 -44.70 19.34
N VAL A 11 -10.67 -44.24 19.54
CA VAL A 11 -10.38 -42.83 19.83
C VAL A 11 -10.41 -42.07 18.50
N PRO A 12 -11.32 -41.11 18.28
CA PRO A 12 -11.32 -40.32 17.06
C PRO A 12 -10.10 -39.41 17.10
N SER A 13 -9.19 -39.61 16.14
CA SER A 13 -8.04 -38.74 15.91
C SER A 13 -8.54 -37.37 15.47
N LEU A 14 -8.54 -36.42 16.41
CA LEU A 14 -8.71 -34.99 16.13
C LEU A 14 -7.48 -34.52 15.34
N LEU A 15 -7.54 -34.61 14.01
CA LEU A 15 -6.60 -33.93 13.12
C LEU A 15 -6.72 -32.41 13.39
N PRO A 16 -5.64 -31.72 13.78
CA PRO A 16 -5.69 -30.27 13.93
C PRO A 16 -6.02 -29.67 12.57
N SER A 17 -7.20 -29.04 12.49
CA SER A 17 -7.61 -28.32 11.29
C SER A 17 -6.63 -27.17 11.12
N THR A 18 -5.74 -27.27 10.13
CA THR A 18 -4.83 -26.20 9.75
C THR A 18 -5.67 -25.05 9.22
N LEU A 19 -6.05 -24.12 10.09
CA LEU A 19 -6.63 -22.84 9.69
C LEU A 19 -5.58 -22.14 8.84
N CYS A 20 -5.86 -21.99 7.54
CA CYS A 20 -5.06 -21.14 6.66
C CYS A 20 -5.28 -19.69 7.13
N VAL A 21 -4.42 -19.21 8.04
CA VAL A 21 -4.47 -17.81 8.46
C VAL A 21 -3.87 -16.98 7.34
N PRO A 22 -4.60 -15.98 6.79
CA PRO A 22 -4.03 -15.10 5.78
C PRO A 22 -2.80 -14.37 6.37
N HIS A 23 -1.62 -14.61 5.79
CA HIS A 23 -0.32 -14.09 6.25
C HIS A 23 -0.09 -12.59 5.94
N GLY A 24 -1.14 -11.77 5.93
CA GLY A 24 -0.99 -10.35 5.59
C GLY A 24 -0.43 -9.52 6.75
N VAL A 25 0.03 -8.31 6.41
CA VAL A 25 0.64 -7.37 7.35
C VAL A 25 -0.44 -6.43 7.92
N TRP A 26 -0.66 -6.52 9.23
CA TRP A 26 -1.59 -5.65 9.98
C TRP A 26 -0.89 -4.45 10.63
N GLU A 27 0.41 -4.56 10.86
CA GLU A 27 1.21 -3.54 11.50
C GLU A 27 1.44 -2.35 10.56
N THR A 28 1.47 -1.15 11.12
CA THR A 28 1.96 0.04 10.42
C THR A 28 3.48 0.05 10.46
N ILE A 29 4.11 -0.35 9.35
CA ILE A 29 5.56 -0.40 9.20
C ILE A 29 5.99 0.88 8.47
N LEU A 30 6.86 1.65 9.13
CA LEU A 30 7.38 2.93 8.63
C LEU A 30 8.79 2.74 8.06
N PRO A 31 9.17 3.43 6.98
CA PRO A 31 10.57 3.58 6.60
C PRO A 31 11.36 4.35 7.66
N PRO A 32 12.69 4.16 7.75
CA PRO A 32 13.52 4.92 8.68
C PRO A 32 13.56 6.41 8.30
N GLY A 33 13.63 7.28 9.31
CA GLY A 33 13.67 8.73 9.16
C GLY A 33 12.30 9.39 9.37
N THR A 34 12.25 10.70 9.14
CA THR A 34 11.03 11.52 9.29
C THR A 34 10.63 12.12 7.97
N SER A 35 9.36 12.52 7.84
CA SER A 35 8.87 13.27 6.69
C SER A 35 9.67 14.56 6.45
N PRO A 36 9.76 15.04 5.20
CA PRO A 36 10.39 16.32 4.92
C PRO A 36 9.68 17.48 5.65
N PRO A 37 10.39 18.60 5.92
CA PRO A 37 9.80 19.74 6.61
C PRO A 37 8.54 20.28 5.92
N GLY A 38 7.50 20.51 6.73
CA GLY A 38 6.22 21.04 6.25
C GLY A 38 5.26 20.00 5.66
N CYS A 39 5.66 18.73 5.55
CA CYS A 39 4.74 17.68 5.12
C CYS A 39 3.82 17.25 6.27
N ILE A 40 2.55 17.00 5.95
CA ILE A 40 1.51 16.56 6.87
C ILE A 40 1.18 15.08 6.64
N ASP A 41 0.87 14.35 7.70
CA ASP A 41 0.58 12.91 7.65
C ASP A 41 -0.93 12.59 7.49
N SER A 42 -1.77 13.62 7.47
CA SER A 42 -3.23 13.51 7.41
C SER A 42 -3.75 14.63 6.51
N TYR A 43 -4.60 14.28 5.53
CA TYR A 43 -5.18 15.25 4.61
C TYR A 43 -6.72 15.11 4.60
N PRO A 44 -7.49 16.21 4.72
CA PRO A 44 -8.94 16.13 4.95
C PRO A 44 -9.78 15.50 3.84
N GLY A 45 -9.28 15.44 2.60
CA GLY A 45 -10.06 15.01 1.44
C GLY A 45 -9.44 13.86 0.67
N PRO A 46 -10.22 13.15 -0.16
CA PRO A 46 -9.66 12.18 -1.09
C PRO A 46 -8.91 12.89 -2.23
N PHE A 47 -7.88 12.24 -2.75
CA PHE A 47 -7.14 12.69 -3.93
C PHE A 47 -6.72 11.50 -4.79
N SER A 48 -6.33 11.77 -6.04
CA SER A 48 -5.62 10.80 -6.88
C SER A 48 -4.14 11.18 -6.97
N PHE A 49 -3.34 10.33 -7.60
CA PHE A 49 -1.94 10.61 -7.91
C PHE A 49 -1.77 10.77 -9.41
N GLN A 50 -0.80 11.59 -9.78
CA GLN A 50 -0.25 11.71 -11.11
C GLN A 50 1.28 11.63 -11.01
N PRO A 51 1.91 10.63 -11.65
CA PRO A 51 3.35 10.61 -11.82
C PRO A 51 3.81 11.81 -12.66
N VAL A 52 4.82 12.51 -12.20
CA VAL A 52 5.47 13.61 -12.94
C VAL A 52 6.99 13.41 -12.95
N ASP A 53 7.65 13.74 -14.06
CA ASP A 53 9.12 13.59 -14.21
C ASP A 53 9.91 14.59 -13.34
N HIS A 54 9.28 15.70 -12.97
CA HIS A 54 9.89 16.75 -12.15
C HIS A 54 8.80 17.44 -11.33
N PRO A 55 9.15 18.03 -10.16
CA PRO A 55 8.21 18.82 -9.39
C PRO A 55 7.71 20.01 -10.22
N THR A 56 6.40 20.12 -10.35
CA THR A 56 5.75 21.22 -11.10
C THR A 56 4.86 22.03 -10.17
N PRO A 57 4.74 23.36 -10.38
CA PRO A 57 3.86 24.20 -9.59
C PRO A 57 2.38 23.87 -9.84
N GLY A 58 1.51 24.37 -8.94
CA GLY A 58 0.06 24.22 -9.04
C GLY A 58 -0.47 22.84 -8.64
N ILE A 59 -1.78 22.68 -8.68
CA ILE A 59 -2.48 21.43 -8.43
C ILE A 59 -3.55 21.25 -9.50
N GLU A 60 -3.65 20.05 -10.06
CA GLU A 60 -4.66 19.76 -11.06
C GLU A 60 -5.96 19.30 -10.39
N THR A 61 -7.07 19.50 -11.09
CA THR A 61 -8.39 19.02 -10.67
C THR A 61 -9.00 18.19 -11.78
N HIS A 62 -9.44 16.98 -11.43
CA HIS A 62 -9.99 16.01 -12.37
C HIS A 62 -11.40 15.59 -11.94
N CYS A 63 -12.27 15.34 -12.92
CA CYS A 63 -13.59 14.78 -12.67
C CYS A 63 -13.48 13.36 -12.12
N MET A 64 -14.21 13.10 -11.04
CA MET A 64 -14.31 11.78 -10.45
C MET A 64 -15.07 10.84 -11.38
N LYS A 65 -14.50 9.67 -11.67
CA LYS A 65 -15.15 8.58 -12.41
C LYS A 65 -15.29 7.37 -11.46
N PRO A 66 -16.21 6.43 -11.73
CA PRO A 66 -16.45 5.29 -10.84
C PRO A 66 -15.18 4.52 -10.45
N ARG A 67 -14.24 4.36 -11.40
CA ARG A 67 -12.97 3.64 -11.23
C ARG A 67 -11.76 4.53 -10.95
N THR A 68 -11.95 5.83 -10.72
CA THR A 68 -10.85 6.72 -10.33
C THR A 68 -10.33 6.28 -8.96
N LEU A 69 -9.01 6.07 -8.86
CA LEU A 69 -8.35 5.85 -7.58
C LEU A 69 -8.58 7.09 -6.69
N ARG A 70 -9.24 6.89 -5.56
CA ARG A 70 -9.41 7.90 -4.52
C ARG A 70 -8.65 7.40 -3.31
N ALA A 71 -7.54 8.03 -3.01
CA ALA A 71 -6.74 7.77 -1.83
C ALA A 71 -7.07 8.77 -0.73
N VAL A 72 -7.05 8.27 0.50
CA VAL A 72 -7.20 9.01 1.74
C VAL A 72 -5.91 8.85 2.52
N LEU A 73 -5.38 9.95 3.04
CA LEU A 73 -4.19 9.97 3.88
C LEU A 73 -4.60 10.30 5.32
N GLN A 74 -4.38 9.36 6.24
CA GLN A 74 -4.66 9.55 7.67
C GLN A 74 -3.54 8.93 8.51
N HIS A 75 -2.96 9.72 9.42
CA HIS A 75 -1.91 9.29 10.34
C HIS A 75 -0.77 8.53 9.64
N GLY A 76 -0.38 8.99 8.46
CA GLY A 76 0.69 8.41 7.66
C GLY A 76 0.34 7.12 6.91
N VAL A 77 -0.94 6.72 6.89
CA VAL A 77 -1.43 5.55 6.17
C VAL A 77 -2.27 6.01 4.97
N LEU A 78 -1.96 5.46 3.79
CA LEU A 78 -2.78 5.64 2.59
C LEU A 78 -3.79 4.49 2.48
N THR A 79 -5.05 4.83 2.27
CA THR A 79 -6.10 3.86 1.92
C THR A 79 -6.84 4.29 0.67
N ASP A 80 -7.25 3.36 -0.18
CA ASP A 80 -8.11 3.69 -1.32
C ASP A 80 -9.60 3.56 -1.00
N HIS A 81 -10.45 3.97 -1.95
CA HIS A 81 -11.91 3.84 -1.85
C HIS A 81 -12.45 2.41 -1.68
N LEU A 82 -11.63 1.38 -1.89
CA LEU A 82 -11.99 -0.02 -1.63
C LEU A 82 -11.50 -0.48 -0.24
N GLY A 83 -10.90 0.42 0.55
CA GLY A 83 -10.32 0.12 1.86
C GLY A 83 -8.94 -0.53 1.78
N ARG A 84 -8.34 -0.64 0.60
CA ARG A 84 -7.02 -1.28 0.42
C ARG A 84 -5.92 -0.35 0.92
N ILE A 85 -4.87 -0.92 1.48
CA ILE A 85 -3.73 -0.20 2.06
C ILE A 85 -2.69 0.07 0.97
N GLY A 86 -2.35 1.35 0.80
CA GLY A 86 -1.22 1.81 0.00
C GLY A 86 0.09 1.43 0.68
N SER A 87 0.82 0.47 0.11
CA SER A 87 2.00 -0.15 0.73
C SER A 87 3.13 -0.34 -0.28
N ILE A 88 4.34 -0.49 0.24
CA ILE A 88 5.51 -0.95 -0.51
C ILE A 88 5.68 -2.44 -0.26
N GLY A 89 5.59 -3.24 -1.33
CA GLY A 89 5.85 -4.68 -1.29
C GLY A 89 7.33 -5.03 -1.15
N ALA A 90 7.66 -6.29 -0.83
CA ALA A 90 9.04 -6.78 -0.77
C ALA A 90 9.81 -6.60 -2.09
N ASN A 91 9.11 -6.54 -3.22
CA ASN A 91 9.65 -6.24 -4.55
C ASN A 91 9.81 -4.72 -4.81
N ARG A 92 9.69 -3.87 -3.79
CA ARG A 92 9.80 -2.39 -3.84
C ARG A 92 8.64 -1.68 -4.53
N GLN A 93 7.61 -2.40 -4.97
CA GLN A 93 6.49 -1.82 -5.70
C GLN A 93 5.52 -1.11 -4.76
N PHE A 94 5.10 0.09 -5.14
CA PHE A 94 3.94 0.77 -4.55
C PHE A 94 2.64 0.19 -5.12
N GLN A 95 1.76 -0.28 -4.24
CA GLN A 95 0.51 -0.94 -4.60
C GLN A 95 -0.57 -0.74 -3.53
N TYR A 96 -1.81 -1.11 -3.89
CA TYR A 96 -2.96 -1.10 -3.00
C TYR A 96 -3.53 -2.51 -2.85
N ASP A 97 -3.43 -3.09 -1.66
CA ASP A 97 -3.95 -4.43 -1.33
C ASP A 97 -4.58 -4.48 0.07
N GLY A 98 -5.32 -5.56 0.36
CA GLY A 98 -5.85 -5.81 1.70
C GLY A 98 -7.19 -5.14 2.02
N PRO A 99 -7.51 -4.97 3.33
CA PRO A 99 -6.72 -5.34 4.50
C PRO A 99 -6.78 -6.85 4.84
N PRO A 100 -5.74 -7.43 5.48
CA PRO A 100 -4.42 -6.83 5.77
C PRO A 100 -3.62 -6.56 4.49
N ALA A 101 -2.61 -5.69 4.57
CA ALA A 101 -1.72 -5.45 3.43
C ALA A 101 -1.07 -6.77 2.97
N GLN A 102 -0.59 -6.81 1.73
CA GLN A 102 -0.01 -8.03 1.16
C GLN A 102 1.06 -8.63 2.09
N ALA A 103 1.07 -9.96 2.22
CA ALA A 103 2.14 -10.68 2.90
C ALA A 103 3.51 -10.24 2.34
N GLY A 104 4.43 -9.85 3.24
CA GLY A 104 5.74 -9.33 2.86
C GLY A 104 5.76 -7.84 2.46
N ALA A 105 4.68 -7.08 2.69
CA ALA A 105 4.75 -5.63 2.65
C ALA A 105 5.81 -5.13 3.64
N ILE A 106 6.75 -4.31 3.15
CA ILE A 106 7.86 -3.78 3.96
C ILE A 106 7.54 -2.40 4.53
N TYR A 107 6.66 -1.63 3.89
CA TYR A 107 6.12 -0.38 4.42
C TYR A 107 4.61 -0.32 4.20
N THR A 108 3.86 -0.08 5.26
CA THR A 108 2.39 0.06 5.24
C THR A 108 1.94 1.42 5.77
N GLY A 109 2.90 2.29 6.10
CA GLY A 109 2.70 3.68 6.45
C GLY A 109 3.96 4.52 6.23
N GLY A 110 3.97 5.71 6.81
CA GLY A 110 5.04 6.71 6.64
C GLY A 110 4.82 7.61 5.44
N TRP A 111 3.60 7.64 4.92
CA TRP A 111 3.20 8.54 3.86
C TRP A 111 2.97 9.95 4.42
N SER A 112 3.29 10.98 3.64
CA SER A 112 2.94 12.36 3.98
C SER A 112 2.72 13.20 2.72
N LEU A 113 1.91 14.24 2.83
CA LEU A 113 1.67 15.21 1.77
C LEU A 113 2.46 16.49 2.05
N CYS A 114 3.27 16.92 1.09
CA CYS A 114 4.17 18.06 1.23
C CYS A 114 3.59 19.36 0.63
N PRO A 115 4.12 20.55 1.00
CA PRO A 115 3.60 21.84 0.53
C PRO A 115 3.64 22.06 -0.99
N ASP A 116 4.47 21.28 -1.70
CA ASP A 116 4.57 21.26 -3.16
C ASP A 116 3.60 20.28 -3.84
N ASN A 117 2.59 19.81 -3.10
CA ASN A 117 1.57 18.85 -3.56
C ASN A 117 2.15 17.48 -3.96
N LEU A 118 3.36 17.16 -3.48
CA LEU A 118 3.98 15.85 -3.67
C LEU A 118 3.76 14.97 -2.45
N ILE A 119 3.67 13.66 -2.67
CA ILE A 119 3.68 12.68 -1.60
C ILE A 119 5.12 12.34 -1.25
N ALA A 120 5.41 12.17 0.03
CA ALA A 120 6.64 11.58 0.54
C ALA A 120 6.37 10.22 1.19
N LEU A 121 7.38 9.35 1.17
CA LEU A 121 7.45 8.12 1.95
C LEU A 121 8.68 8.22 2.86
N GLY A 122 8.48 8.32 4.17
CA GLY A 122 9.56 8.68 5.09
C GLY A 122 10.26 9.97 4.63
N PRO A 123 11.60 10.00 4.53
CA PRO A 123 12.34 11.22 4.16
C PRO A 123 12.35 11.54 2.66
N GLN A 124 11.85 10.66 1.79
CA GLN A 124 11.99 10.81 0.33
C GLN A 124 10.68 11.22 -0.36
N LYS A 125 10.82 12.05 -1.41
CA LYS A 125 9.73 12.39 -2.35
C LYS A 125 9.90 11.78 -3.74
N GLN A 126 11.11 11.31 -4.05
CA GLN A 126 11.42 10.72 -5.34
C GLN A 126 11.03 9.24 -5.32
N PHE A 127 10.31 8.83 -6.36
CA PHE A 127 9.94 7.45 -6.67
C PHE A 127 10.52 7.08 -8.04
N TYR A 128 10.25 5.86 -8.49
CA TYR A 128 10.70 5.39 -9.80
C TYR A 128 9.55 4.79 -10.58
N GLY A 129 9.35 5.29 -11.80
CA GLY A 129 8.40 4.75 -12.77
C GLY A 129 9.12 3.79 -13.72
N CYS A 130 8.61 2.57 -13.83
CA CYS A 130 9.15 1.54 -14.70
C CYS A 130 8.07 1.07 -15.68
N ALA A 131 8.26 1.35 -16.97
CA ALA A 131 7.35 0.92 -18.02
C ALA A 131 7.46 -0.59 -18.26
N CYS A 132 6.31 -1.25 -18.43
CA CYS A 132 6.18 -2.66 -18.78
C CYS A 132 5.01 -2.82 -19.76
N GLY A 133 5.33 -2.82 -21.06
CA GLY A 133 4.33 -2.70 -22.12
C GLY A 133 3.58 -1.37 -22.02
N ASP A 134 2.25 -1.41 -22.03
CA ASP A 134 1.39 -0.22 -21.95
C ASP A 134 1.11 0.25 -20.51
N LYS A 135 1.81 -0.31 -19.52
CA LYS A 135 1.60 -0.01 -18.10
C LYS A 135 2.87 0.54 -17.47
N GLU A 136 2.69 1.36 -16.45
CA GLU A 136 3.78 1.84 -15.59
C GLU A 136 3.54 1.37 -14.16
N TYR A 137 4.59 0.84 -13.54
CA TYR A 137 4.62 0.48 -12.13
C TYR A 137 5.52 1.46 -11.38
N HIS A 138 5.16 1.77 -10.14
CA HIS A 138 5.86 2.75 -9.31
C HIS A 138 6.58 2.06 -8.16
N TYR A 139 7.78 2.52 -7.83
CA TYR A 139 8.65 1.89 -6.83
C TYR A 139 9.24 2.94 -5.89
N ASP A 140 9.53 2.55 -4.64
CA ASP A 140 10.21 3.38 -3.65
C ASP A 140 11.71 3.57 -3.93
N MET A 141 12.28 2.74 -4.82
CA MET A 141 13.67 2.82 -5.27
C MET A 141 13.84 2.34 -6.71
N LYS A 142 15.00 2.63 -7.32
CA LYS A 142 15.33 2.16 -8.67
C LYS A 142 15.56 0.64 -8.65
N ILE A 143 14.66 -0.13 -9.27
CA ILE A 143 14.79 -1.59 -9.36
C ILE A 143 15.42 -2.10 -10.67
N ALA A 144 15.46 -1.27 -11.71
CA ALA A 144 16.01 -1.62 -13.01
C ALA A 144 16.50 -0.38 -13.77
N ASP A 145 17.39 -0.56 -14.74
CA ASP A 145 18.04 0.55 -15.44
C ASP A 145 17.11 1.38 -16.32
N TYR A 146 16.05 0.76 -16.84
CA TYR A 146 15.03 1.44 -17.63
C TYR A 146 14.03 2.25 -16.79
N CYS A 147 14.10 2.16 -15.46
CA CYS A 147 13.25 2.94 -14.57
C CYS A 147 13.77 4.38 -14.48
N ARG A 148 12.85 5.34 -14.61
CA ARG A 148 13.13 6.78 -14.52
C ARG A 148 12.68 7.34 -13.18
N PRO A 149 13.37 8.37 -12.63
CA PRO A 149 12.90 9.06 -11.45
C PRO A 149 11.59 9.78 -11.75
N ILE A 150 10.66 9.72 -10.80
CA ILE A 150 9.37 10.41 -10.85
C ILE A 150 9.03 10.98 -9.47
N PHE A 151 8.01 11.82 -9.43
CA PHE A 151 7.37 12.28 -8.22
C PHE A 151 5.87 11.98 -8.31
N LEU A 152 5.26 11.62 -7.19
CA LEU A 152 3.81 11.39 -7.12
C LEU A 152 3.14 12.68 -6.67
N LYS A 153 2.54 13.40 -7.63
CA LYS A 153 1.81 14.64 -7.36
C LYS A 153 0.35 14.33 -7.09
N ILE A 154 -0.27 15.01 -6.13
CA ILE A 154 -1.71 14.86 -5.92
C ILE A 154 -2.53 15.56 -6.99
N VAL A 155 -3.68 14.98 -7.25
CA VAL A 155 -4.72 15.52 -8.11
C VAL A 155 -6.00 15.61 -7.30
N LEU A 156 -6.61 16.79 -7.26
CA LEU A 156 -7.89 16.99 -6.60
C LEU A 156 -9.00 16.36 -7.43
N LEU A 157 -9.98 15.75 -6.76
CA LEU A 157 -11.11 15.10 -7.39
C LEU A 157 -12.39 15.87 -7.10
N VAL A 158 -13.15 16.15 -8.15
CA VAL A 158 -14.43 16.87 -8.05
C VAL A 158 -15.55 16.06 -8.71
N GLU A 159 -16.77 16.25 -8.23
CA GLU A 159 -17.95 15.78 -8.94
C GLU A 159 -18.20 16.66 -10.17
N CYS A 160 -18.40 15.97 -11.28
CA CYS A 160 -18.86 16.46 -12.57
C CYS A 160 -20.02 15.53 -12.98
#